data_AF-A0A7W0S8H4-F1
#
_entry.id   AF-A0A7W0S8H4-F1
#
_cell.length_a   1.000
_cell.length_b   1.000
_cell.length_c   1.000
_cell.angle_alpha   90.00
_cell.angle_beta   90.00
_cell.angle_gamma   90.00
#
_symmetry.space_group_name_H-M   'P 1'
#
loop_
_entity.id
_entity.type
_entity.pdbx_description
1 polymer ?
#
loop_
_entity_poly.entity_id
_entity_poly.type
_entity_poly.pdbx_seq_one_letter_code
_entity_poly.pdbx_strand_id
1 'polypeptide(L)'
;RRLAELVRVLYEQGEVDPLSVLLGSESLDQAFTGLDGLDRAAQENIRVADQAKAARRQLLELDARLTARGRELARVTASAEARARELDAAAADRRGAVAALRRERDLTARQVDSLGAQARAAQQRTATVQATATASVAAAPTASATTAPLAPTPTKAPSAPAAGQMTVEAVGYSLPGHTASGLPVGHGIVAVDPSVIPLGTRLYVPGYGVAVAADTGGAVRGAMIDLWFPTTAAALNWGRRTVVITIR
;
A
#
# COMPACT_ATOMS: atom_id res chain seq x y z
N ARG A 1 2.23 35.54 -49.79
CA ARG A 1 2.80 36.49 -50.77
C ARG A 1 2.00 36.47 -52.08
N ARG A 2 1.94 35.36 -52.83
CA ARG A 2 1.14 35.25 -54.08
C ARG A 2 -0.33 35.67 -54.00
N LEU A 3 -1.06 35.28 -52.94
CA LEU A 3 -2.49 35.61 -52.79
C LEU A 3 -2.71 37.12 -52.53
N ALA A 4 -1.78 37.78 -51.84
CA ALA A 4 -1.84 39.22 -51.59
C ALA A 4 -1.45 40.02 -52.84
N GLU A 5 -0.49 39.53 -53.64
CA GLU A 5 -0.19 40.08 -54.97
C GLU A 5 -1.38 39.90 -55.93
N LEU A 6 -2.05 38.74 -55.93
CA LEU A 6 -3.24 38.48 -56.76
C LEU A 6 -4.42 39.38 -56.39
N VAL A 7 -4.73 39.51 -55.09
CA VAL A 7 -5.79 40.42 -54.63
C VAL A 7 -5.47 41.86 -54.99
N ARG A 8 -4.19 42.26 -54.88
CA ARG A 8 -3.73 43.59 -55.28
C ARG A 8 -3.86 43.82 -56.79
N VAL A 9 -3.49 42.86 -57.62
CA VAL A 9 -3.63 42.94 -59.08
C VAL A 9 -5.11 43.01 -59.49
N LEU A 10 -5.99 42.22 -58.87
CA LEU A 10 -7.44 42.30 -59.07
C LEU A 10 -8.04 43.65 -58.67
N TYR A 11 -7.51 44.28 -57.62
CA TYR A 11 -7.93 45.60 -57.17
C TYR A 11 -7.37 46.76 -58.02
N GLU A 12 -6.15 46.61 -58.54
CA GLU A 12 -5.45 47.63 -59.34
C GLU A 12 -5.82 47.58 -60.83
N GLN A 13 -6.15 46.41 -61.39
CA GLN A 13 -6.44 46.23 -62.82
C GLN A 13 -7.95 46.19 -63.16
N GLY A 14 -8.83 46.18 -62.14
CA GLY A 14 -10.27 46.01 -62.32
C GLY A 14 -10.65 44.60 -62.78
N GLU A 15 -11.93 44.22 -62.64
CA GLU A 15 -12.41 42.96 -63.19
C GLU A 15 -12.18 42.96 -64.71
N VAL A 16 -11.37 42.03 -65.20
CA VAL A 16 -11.26 41.76 -66.64
C VAL A 16 -12.59 41.15 -67.07
N ASP A 17 -13.52 42.00 -67.52
CA ASP A 17 -14.83 41.56 -67.99
C ASP A 17 -14.62 40.68 -69.24
N PRO A 18 -15.12 39.43 -69.25
CA PRO A 18 -15.04 38.53 -70.40
C PRO A 18 -15.51 39.16 -71.71
N LEU A 19 -16.48 40.09 -71.64
CA LEU A 19 -16.95 40.84 -72.80
C LEU A 19 -15.88 41.77 -73.37
N SER A 20 -15.00 42.35 -72.54
CA SER A 20 -13.86 43.16 -72.98
C SER A 20 -12.83 42.34 -73.74
N VAL A 21 -12.57 41.10 -73.30
CA VAL A 21 -11.66 40.17 -73.99
C VAL A 21 -12.22 39.76 -75.35
N LEU A 22 -13.53 39.62 -75.44
CA LEU A 22 -14.22 39.27 -76.69
C LEU A 22 -14.27 40.45 -77.67
N LEU A 23 -14.62 41.66 -77.18
CA LEU A 23 -14.72 42.88 -77.99
C LEU A 23 -13.37 43.48 -78.38
N GLY A 24 -12.30 43.20 -77.62
CA GLY A 24 -10.93 43.67 -77.90
C GLY A 24 -10.09 42.71 -78.73
N SER A 25 -10.65 41.56 -79.14
CA SER A 25 -9.94 40.58 -79.96
C SER A 25 -9.93 40.98 -81.45
N GLU A 26 -8.81 40.77 -82.14
CA GLU A 26 -8.70 41.02 -83.58
C GLU A 26 -9.19 39.83 -84.42
N SER A 27 -9.38 38.66 -83.78
CA SER A 27 -9.90 37.44 -84.39
C SER A 27 -10.67 36.58 -83.40
N LEU A 28 -11.57 35.73 -83.92
CA LEU A 28 -12.33 34.76 -83.12
C LEU A 28 -11.42 33.79 -82.36
N ASP A 29 -10.33 33.31 -82.98
CA ASP A 29 -9.38 32.39 -82.34
C ASP A 29 -8.66 33.04 -81.15
N GLN A 30 -8.34 34.33 -81.27
CA GLN A 30 -7.76 35.12 -80.18
C GLN A 30 -8.76 35.29 -79.02
N ALA A 31 -10.04 35.54 -79.34
CA ALA A 31 -11.10 35.64 -78.34
C ALA A 31 -11.26 34.34 -77.54
N PHE A 32 -11.35 33.20 -78.22
CA PHE A 32 -11.47 31.88 -77.58
C PHE A 32 -10.26 31.56 -76.71
N THR A 33 -9.04 31.80 -77.21
CA THR A 33 -7.80 31.56 -76.45
C THR A 33 -7.74 32.42 -75.18
N GLY A 34 -8.18 33.69 -75.27
CA GLY A 34 -8.26 34.60 -74.13
C GLY A 34 -9.25 34.14 -73.07
N LEU A 35 -10.45 33.71 -73.49
CA LEU A 35 -11.48 33.18 -72.59
C LEU A 35 -11.04 31.88 -71.91
N ASP A 36 -10.41 30.94 -72.64
CA ASP A 36 -9.86 29.71 -72.08
C ASP A 36 -8.71 29.97 -71.09
N GLY A 37 -7.94 31.04 -71.32
CA GLY A 37 -6.92 31.52 -70.38
C GLY A 37 -7.54 32.03 -69.08
N LEU A 38 -8.60 32.84 -69.18
CA LEU A 38 -9.34 33.36 -68.03
C LEU A 38 -10.02 32.25 -67.22
N ASP A 39 -10.67 31.28 -67.87
CA ASP A 39 -11.29 30.15 -67.18
C ASP A 39 -10.25 29.32 -66.41
N ARG A 40 -9.11 29.00 -67.03
CA ARG A 40 -8.01 28.28 -66.35
C ARG A 40 -7.47 29.07 -65.15
N ALA A 41 -7.27 30.38 -65.29
CA ALA A 41 -6.81 31.23 -64.20
C ALA A 41 -7.84 31.32 -63.06
N ALA A 42 -9.13 31.43 -63.38
CA ALA A 42 -10.22 31.42 -62.40
C ALA A 42 -10.27 30.09 -61.63
N GLN A 43 -10.18 28.96 -62.34
CA GLN A 43 -10.13 27.63 -61.73
C GLN A 43 -8.91 27.46 -60.81
N GLU A 44 -7.74 27.95 -61.23
CA GLU A 44 -6.54 27.92 -60.39
C GLU A 44 -6.71 28.76 -59.11
N ASN A 45 -7.29 29.96 -59.23
CA ASN A 45 -7.60 30.81 -58.07
C ASN A 45 -8.57 30.15 -57.10
N ILE A 46 -9.63 29.49 -57.60
CA ILE A 46 -10.57 28.73 -56.79
C ILE A 46 -9.85 27.61 -56.03
N ARG A 47 -8.97 26.84 -56.71
CA ARG A 47 -8.18 25.78 -56.07
C ARG A 47 -7.28 26.32 -54.97
N VAL A 48 -6.59 27.43 -55.21
CA VAL A 48 -5.73 28.07 -54.19
C VAL A 48 -6.55 28.55 -52.99
N ALA A 49 -7.73 29.13 -53.24
CA ALA A 49 -8.63 29.55 -52.16
C ALA A 49 -9.12 28.35 -51.32
N ASP A 50 -9.45 27.23 -51.96
CA ASP A 50 -9.88 26.02 -51.27
C ASP A 50 -8.74 25.36 -50.49
N GLN A 51 -7.53 25.34 -51.04
CA GLN A 51 -6.32 24.92 -50.32
C GLN A 51 -6.07 25.80 -49.09
N ALA A 52 -6.20 27.13 -49.21
CA ALA A 52 -6.05 28.05 -48.10
C ALA A 52 -7.10 27.82 -47.00
N LYS A 53 -8.37 27.60 -47.38
CA LYS A 53 -9.46 27.25 -46.44
C LYS A 53 -9.19 25.91 -45.74
N ALA A 54 -8.70 24.91 -46.47
CA ALA A 54 -8.34 23.62 -45.90
C ALA A 54 -7.16 23.74 -44.91
N ALA A 55 -6.09 24.43 -45.28
CA ALA A 55 -4.96 24.68 -44.40
C ALA A 55 -5.36 25.42 -43.12
N ARG A 56 -6.23 26.44 -43.23
CA ARG A 56 -6.77 27.14 -42.05
C ARG A 56 -7.54 26.21 -41.12
N ARG A 57 -8.37 25.32 -41.65
CA ARG A 57 -9.08 24.31 -40.84
C ARG A 57 -8.10 23.37 -40.12
N GLN A 58 -7.08 22.89 -40.82
CA GLN A 58 -6.04 22.05 -40.23
C GLN A 58 -5.30 22.75 -39.09
N LEU A 59 -4.97 24.04 -39.24
CA LEU A 59 -4.32 24.82 -38.18
C LEU A 59 -5.20 24.95 -36.93
N LEU A 60 -6.50 25.21 -37.11
CA LEU A 60 -7.45 25.28 -35.98
C LEU A 60 -7.59 23.93 -35.26
N GLU A 61 -7.61 22.82 -36.00
CA GLU A 61 -7.63 21.48 -35.42
C GLU A 61 -6.33 21.13 -34.68
N LEU A 62 -5.18 21.57 -35.20
CA LEU A 62 -3.89 21.39 -34.53
C LEU A 62 -3.81 22.22 -33.24
N ASP A 63 -4.27 23.46 -33.26
CA ASP A 63 -4.33 24.33 -32.08
C ASP A 63 -5.23 23.73 -30.99
N ALA A 64 -6.41 23.23 -31.36
CA ALA A 64 -7.31 22.54 -30.44
C ALA A 64 -6.65 21.28 -29.85
N ARG A 65 -5.92 20.50 -30.66
CA ARG A 65 -5.18 19.31 -30.20
C ARG A 65 -4.04 19.68 -29.26
N LEU A 66 -3.27 20.72 -29.54
CA LEU A 66 -2.19 21.19 -28.67
C LEU A 66 -2.74 21.69 -27.34
N THR A 67 -3.84 22.45 -27.38
CA THR A 67 -4.53 22.91 -26.17
C THR A 67 -5.03 21.74 -25.33
N ALA A 68 -5.65 20.73 -25.96
CA ALA A 68 -6.09 19.52 -25.26
C ALA A 68 -4.92 18.75 -24.64
N ARG A 69 -3.80 18.62 -25.38
CA ARG A 69 -2.59 17.94 -24.88
C ARG A 69 -1.95 18.71 -23.73
N GLY A 70 -1.94 20.04 -23.79
CA GLY A 70 -1.47 20.90 -22.69
C GLY A 70 -2.30 20.71 -21.42
N ARG A 71 -3.63 20.64 -21.54
CA ARG A 71 -4.52 20.35 -20.39
C ARG A 71 -4.29 18.97 -19.81
N GLU A 72 -4.08 17.97 -20.66
CA GLU A 72 -3.79 16.61 -20.22
C GLU A 72 -2.46 16.53 -19.45
N LEU A 73 -1.41 17.16 -19.98
CA LEU A 73 -0.12 17.25 -19.28
C LEU A 73 -0.26 17.94 -17.92
N ALA A 74 -0.98 19.07 -17.85
CA ALA A 74 -1.23 19.77 -16.59
C ALA A 74 -1.97 18.88 -15.57
N ARG A 75 -2.97 18.11 -16.02
CA ARG A 75 -3.70 17.15 -15.18
C ARG A 75 -2.80 16.05 -14.66
N VAL A 76 -1.97 15.45 -15.53
CA VAL A 76 -1.04 14.38 -15.12
C VAL A 76 -0.01 14.92 -14.13
N THR A 77 0.58 16.08 -14.39
CA THR A 77 1.53 16.71 -13.46
C THR A 77 0.88 17.00 -12.10
N ALA A 78 -0.31 17.59 -12.07
CA ALA A 78 -1.03 17.84 -10.82
C ALA A 78 -1.34 16.54 -10.05
N SER A 79 -1.71 15.46 -10.76
CA SER A 79 -1.94 14.15 -10.13
C SER A 79 -0.66 13.53 -9.56
N ALA A 80 0.47 13.70 -10.24
CA ALA A 80 1.76 13.22 -9.78
C ALA A 80 2.23 13.98 -8.52
N GLU A 81 2.05 15.31 -8.50
CA GLU A 81 2.34 16.13 -7.33
C GLU A 81 1.46 15.79 -6.14
N ALA A 82 0.15 15.58 -6.35
CA ALA A 82 -0.75 15.14 -5.30
C ALA A 82 -0.31 13.78 -4.72
N ARG A 83 0.06 12.84 -5.59
CA ARG A 83 0.54 11.51 -5.16
C ARG A 83 1.86 11.57 -4.40
N ALA A 84 2.77 12.46 -4.80
CA ALA A 84 4.01 12.69 -4.06
C ALA A 84 3.73 13.21 -2.64
N ARG A 85 2.83 14.19 -2.50
CA ARG A 85 2.42 14.72 -1.19
C ARG A 85 1.77 13.66 -0.31
N GLU A 86 0.92 12.80 -0.88
CA GLU A 86 0.32 11.67 -0.16
C GLU A 86 1.39 10.68 0.35
N LEU A 87 2.40 10.37 -0.47
CA LEU A 87 3.50 9.49 -0.07
C LEU A 87 4.36 10.11 1.03
N ASP A 88 4.64 11.42 0.95
CA ASP A 88 5.41 12.14 1.97
C ASP A 88 4.66 12.17 3.31
N ALA A 89 3.35 12.42 3.28
CA ALA A 89 2.50 12.35 4.46
C ALA A 89 2.51 10.93 5.07
N ALA A 90 2.28 9.90 4.25
CA ALA A 90 2.31 8.51 4.72
C ALA A 90 3.68 8.09 5.29
N ALA A 91 4.78 8.61 4.72
CA ALA A 91 6.13 8.38 5.23
C ALA A 91 6.39 9.13 6.55
N ALA A 92 5.84 10.34 6.72
CA ALA A 92 5.88 11.07 7.98
C ALA A 92 5.10 10.34 9.07
N ASP A 93 3.88 9.89 8.78
CA ASP A 93 3.02 9.14 9.70
C ASP A 93 3.71 7.85 10.16
N ARG A 94 4.28 7.09 9.22
CA ARG A 94 5.02 5.86 9.54
C ARG A 94 6.22 6.11 10.45
N ARG A 95 6.99 7.18 10.17
CA ARG A 95 8.11 7.59 11.05
C ARG A 95 7.61 7.98 12.44
N GLY A 96 6.49 8.68 12.52
CA GLY A 96 5.82 9.03 13.78
C GLY A 96 5.41 7.79 14.58
N ALA A 97 4.77 6.81 13.94
CA ALA A 97 4.35 5.56 14.55
C ALA A 97 5.55 4.74 15.06
N VAL A 98 6.61 4.60 14.26
CA VAL A 98 7.84 3.90 14.69
C VAL A 98 8.49 4.61 15.87
N ALA A 99 8.51 5.94 15.89
CA ALA A 99 9.04 6.71 17.02
C ALA A 99 8.19 6.52 18.29
N ALA A 100 6.86 6.44 18.16
CA ALA A 100 5.96 6.16 19.28
C ALA A 100 6.18 4.76 19.86
N LEU A 101 6.25 3.74 19.01
CA LEU A 101 6.53 2.36 19.43
C LEU A 101 7.89 2.24 20.14
N ARG A 102 8.92 2.96 19.67
CA ARG A 102 10.22 3.01 20.35
C ARG A 102 10.10 3.60 21.75
N ARG A 103 9.39 4.73 21.91
CA ARG A 103 9.15 5.34 23.23
C ARG A 103 8.40 4.41 24.17
N GLU A 104 7.36 3.76 23.68
CA GLU A 104 6.59 2.79 24.47
C GLU A 104 7.47 1.63 24.92
N ARG A 105 8.23 1.02 24.00
CA ARG A 105 9.18 -0.05 24.32
C ARG A 105 10.19 0.38 25.39
N ASP A 106 10.73 1.59 25.28
CA ASP A 106 11.73 2.09 26.22
C ASP A 106 11.11 2.37 27.61
N LEU A 107 9.85 2.82 27.68
CA LEU A 107 9.11 2.96 28.94
C LEU A 107 8.84 1.60 29.59
N THR A 108 8.36 0.63 28.79
CA THR A 108 8.10 -0.73 29.26
C THR A 108 9.40 -1.40 29.75
N ALA A 109 10.51 -1.21 29.04
CA ALA A 109 11.83 -1.72 29.47
C ALA A 109 12.23 -1.17 30.85
N ARG A 110 12.05 0.15 31.07
CA ARG A 110 12.32 0.77 32.38
C ARG A 110 11.41 0.23 33.49
N GLN A 111 10.14 -0.03 33.18
CA GLN A 111 9.21 -0.62 34.15
C GLN A 111 9.65 -2.04 34.53
N VAL A 112 10.02 -2.87 33.55
CA VAL A 112 10.56 -4.22 33.78
C VAL A 112 11.83 -4.17 34.65
N ASP A 113 12.77 -3.27 34.35
CA ASP A 113 13.98 -3.10 35.15
C ASP A 113 13.65 -2.71 36.61
N SER A 114 12.68 -1.80 36.81
CA SER A 114 12.25 -1.37 38.14
C SER A 114 11.59 -2.51 38.94
N LEU A 115 10.74 -3.31 38.31
CA LEU A 115 10.11 -4.49 38.92
C LEU A 115 11.15 -5.56 39.25
N GLY A 116 12.14 -5.77 38.37
CA GLY A 116 13.26 -6.68 38.61
C GLY A 116 14.15 -6.24 39.78
N ALA A 117 14.37 -4.94 39.95
CA ALA A 117 15.07 -4.41 41.12
C ALA A 117 14.27 -4.60 42.41
N GLN A 118 12.96 -4.32 42.38
CA GLN A 118 12.06 -4.53 43.52
C GLN A 118 11.98 -6.00 43.95
N ALA A 119 11.85 -6.91 42.98
CA ALA A 119 11.81 -8.36 43.24
C ALA A 119 13.10 -8.85 43.93
N ARG A 120 14.27 -8.41 43.44
CA ARG A 120 15.57 -8.75 44.07
C ARG A 120 15.69 -8.18 45.48
N ALA A 121 15.26 -6.94 45.70
CA ALA A 121 15.27 -6.34 47.03
C ALA A 121 14.32 -7.08 48.01
N ALA A 122 13.15 -7.52 47.53
CA ALA A 122 12.21 -8.31 48.32
C ALA A 122 12.80 -9.69 48.69
N GLN A 123 13.43 -10.38 47.73
CA GLN A 123 14.13 -11.65 47.97
C GLN A 123 15.23 -11.52 49.02
N GLN A 124 16.04 -10.46 48.95
CA GLN A 124 17.08 -10.18 49.95
C GLN A 124 16.48 -9.96 51.34
N ARG A 125 15.38 -9.19 51.47
CA ARG A 125 14.69 -9.02 52.75
C ARG A 125 14.19 -10.35 53.32
N THR A 126 13.52 -11.17 52.51
CA THR A 126 13.04 -12.49 52.96
C THR A 126 14.20 -13.38 53.42
N ALA A 127 15.31 -13.40 52.67
CA ALA A 127 16.50 -14.15 53.06
C ALA A 127 17.09 -13.67 54.39
N THR A 128 17.16 -12.36 54.64
CA THR A 128 17.64 -11.82 55.92
C THR A 128 16.70 -12.15 57.09
N VAL A 129 15.38 -12.12 56.87
CA VAL A 129 14.39 -12.50 57.90
C VAL A 129 14.49 -13.99 58.22
N GLN A 130 14.62 -14.86 57.20
CA GLN A 130 14.84 -16.30 57.41
C GLN A 130 16.16 -16.59 58.12
N ALA A 131 17.26 -15.92 57.75
CA ALA A 131 18.56 -16.09 58.41
C ALA A 131 18.53 -15.63 59.88
N THR A 132 17.80 -14.55 60.18
CA THR A 132 17.61 -14.08 61.56
C THR A 132 16.74 -15.07 62.36
N ALA A 133 15.70 -15.63 61.73
CA ALA A 133 14.86 -16.65 62.35
C ALA A 133 15.64 -17.95 62.65
N THR A 134 16.47 -18.44 61.72
CA THR A 134 17.29 -19.64 61.96
C THR A 134 18.39 -19.41 63.01
N ALA A 135 18.99 -18.21 63.07
CA ALA A 135 19.92 -17.84 64.14
C ALA A 135 19.24 -17.76 65.52
N SER A 136 17.99 -17.31 65.60
CA SER A 136 17.22 -17.28 66.85
C SER A 136 16.78 -18.67 67.32
N VAL A 137 16.61 -19.64 66.42
CA VAL A 137 16.24 -21.03 66.77
C VAL A 137 17.48 -21.85 67.17
N ALA A 138 18.67 -21.54 66.63
CA ALA A 138 19.92 -22.19 67.02
C ALA A 138 20.45 -21.77 68.42
N ALA A 139 19.88 -20.73 69.04
CA ALA A 139 20.20 -20.29 70.40
C ALA A 139 19.23 -20.83 71.48
N ALA A 140 18.26 -21.67 71.12
CA ALA A 140 17.36 -22.32 72.08
C ALA A 140 17.94 -23.68 72.53
N PRO A 141 17.89 -24.04 73.83
CA PRO A 141 18.48 -25.27 74.34
C PRO A 141 17.71 -26.51 73.85
N THR A 142 18.46 -27.57 73.69
CA THR A 142 18.12 -28.84 73.05
C THR A 142 17.10 -29.64 73.88
N ALA A 143 15.97 -30.01 73.25
CA ALA A 143 15.12 -31.10 73.72
C ALA A 143 14.77 -32.03 72.53
N SER A 144 15.21 -33.27 72.66
CA SER A 144 15.10 -34.37 71.72
C SER A 144 13.66 -34.80 71.42
N ALA A 145 13.37 -35.14 70.16
CA ALA A 145 12.43 -36.22 69.83
C ALA A 145 12.61 -36.75 68.39
N THR A 146 13.07 -38.00 68.36
CA THR A 146 12.96 -39.09 67.38
C THR A 146 11.72 -39.10 66.47
N THR A 147 11.90 -39.22 65.15
CA THR A 147 11.49 -40.36 64.27
C THR A 147 11.58 -40.02 62.78
N ALA A 148 12.08 -40.98 62.02
CA ALA A 148 12.09 -41.11 60.56
C ALA A 148 11.28 -42.38 60.20
N PRO A 149 11.11 -42.80 58.93
CA PRO A 149 10.79 -42.08 57.68
C PRO A 149 9.66 -42.78 56.88
N LEU A 150 9.01 -42.13 55.90
CA LEU A 150 8.24 -42.84 54.86
C LEU A 150 8.40 -42.14 53.49
N ALA A 151 9.07 -42.83 52.58
CA ALA A 151 9.08 -42.56 51.15
C ALA A 151 7.83 -43.15 50.48
N PRO A 152 7.50 -42.69 49.26
CA PRO A 152 7.27 -43.67 48.20
C PRO A 152 8.04 -43.37 46.90
N THR A 153 8.28 -44.48 46.22
CA THR A 153 8.97 -44.75 44.94
C THR A 153 8.29 -44.17 43.69
N PRO A 154 9.01 -44.15 42.53
CA PRO A 154 8.64 -43.40 41.34
C PRO A 154 7.63 -44.16 40.46
N THR A 155 6.58 -43.47 40.00
CA THR A 155 5.65 -44.01 39.00
C THR A 155 5.87 -43.32 37.66
N LYS A 156 6.10 -44.19 36.67
CA LYS A 156 6.36 -43.97 35.25
C LYS A 156 5.33 -43.07 34.56
N ALA A 157 5.86 -42.18 33.71
CA ALA A 157 5.19 -41.19 32.89
C ALA A 157 4.08 -41.74 31.97
N PRO A 158 2.98 -41.00 31.80
CA PRO A 158 2.44 -40.67 30.49
C PRO A 158 3.15 -39.39 29.99
N SER A 159 3.64 -39.43 28.75
CA SER A 159 4.21 -38.27 28.06
C SER A 159 3.20 -37.12 28.05
N ALA A 160 3.32 -36.21 29.01
CA ALA A 160 2.65 -34.92 28.98
C ALA A 160 3.12 -34.17 27.72
N PRO A 161 2.24 -33.47 26.99
CA PRO A 161 2.70 -32.50 25.99
C PRO A 161 3.64 -31.55 26.71
N ALA A 162 4.86 -31.41 26.15
CA ALA A 162 5.89 -30.55 26.70
C ALA A 162 5.29 -29.18 27.04
N ALA A 163 5.60 -28.67 28.23
CA ALA A 163 5.06 -27.43 28.77
C ALA A 163 4.97 -26.35 27.68
N GLY A 164 3.74 -25.94 27.36
CA GLY A 164 3.46 -24.92 26.34
C GLY A 164 2.89 -25.44 25.01
N GLN A 165 2.66 -26.74 24.77
CA GLN A 165 2.00 -27.19 23.53
C GLN A 165 0.48 -27.23 23.62
N MET A 166 -0.22 -26.80 22.57
CA MET A 166 -1.68 -26.78 22.47
C MET A 166 -2.13 -27.24 21.08
N THR A 167 -3.15 -28.10 21.01
CA THR A 167 -3.78 -28.48 19.74
C THR A 167 -4.86 -27.46 19.37
N VAL A 168 -4.79 -26.91 18.16
CA VAL A 168 -5.73 -25.90 17.66
C VAL A 168 -6.15 -26.21 16.22
N GLU A 169 -7.34 -25.75 15.83
CA GLU A 169 -7.74 -25.68 14.43
C GLU A 169 -7.14 -24.42 13.79
N ALA A 170 -6.31 -24.59 12.77
CA ALA A 170 -5.70 -23.49 12.03
C ALA A 170 -6.36 -23.31 10.66
N VAL A 171 -6.84 -22.10 10.40
CA VAL A 171 -7.42 -21.69 9.12
C VAL A 171 -6.50 -20.68 8.44
N GLY A 172 -6.42 -20.75 7.11
CA GLY A 172 -5.67 -19.80 6.31
C GLY A 172 -6.61 -18.87 5.56
N TYR A 173 -6.36 -17.57 5.64
CA TYR A 173 -7.08 -16.57 4.85
C TYR A 173 -6.10 -15.63 4.13
N SER A 174 -6.60 -14.98 3.08
CA SER A 174 -5.87 -13.97 2.33
C SER A 174 -6.82 -12.83 2.01
N LEU A 175 -6.56 -11.66 2.58
CA LEU A 175 -7.23 -10.41 2.25
C LEU A 175 -6.19 -9.41 1.76
N PRO A 176 -6.38 -8.79 0.57
CA PRO A 176 -5.59 -7.64 0.16
C PRO A 176 -6.02 -6.42 0.98
N GLY A 177 -5.10 -5.76 1.70
CA GLY A 177 -5.41 -4.53 2.42
C GLY A 177 -4.66 -4.37 3.75
N HIS A 178 -5.29 -3.62 4.67
CA HIS A 178 -4.82 -3.31 6.03
C HIS A 178 -5.76 -3.95 7.06
N THR A 179 -5.28 -4.31 8.26
CA THR A 179 -6.18 -4.69 9.36
C THR A 179 -6.96 -3.46 9.81
N ALA A 180 -8.12 -3.65 10.46
CA ALA A 180 -8.92 -2.55 11.01
C ALA A 180 -8.16 -1.66 12.02
N SER A 181 -7.02 -2.14 12.53
CA SER A 181 -6.10 -1.46 13.45
C SER A 181 -4.99 -0.65 12.76
N GLY A 182 -4.95 -0.56 11.43
CA GLY A 182 -3.96 0.25 10.69
C GLY A 182 -2.54 -0.33 10.69
N LEU A 183 -2.36 -1.56 11.18
CA LEU A 183 -1.10 -2.29 11.07
C LEU A 183 -0.99 -2.94 9.68
N PRO A 184 0.22 -3.06 9.12
CA PRO A 184 0.42 -3.88 7.93
C PRO A 184 0.02 -5.32 8.27
N VAL A 185 -0.95 -5.85 7.53
CA VAL A 185 -1.25 -7.29 7.58
C VAL A 185 0.02 -7.98 7.12
N GLY A 186 0.61 -8.74 8.04
CA GLY A 186 1.95 -9.25 7.90
C GLY A 186 2.00 -10.66 8.45
N HIS A 187 2.77 -11.49 7.78
CA HIS A 187 3.10 -12.82 8.25
C HIS A 187 3.59 -12.74 9.71
N GLY A 188 3.02 -13.56 10.59
CA GLY A 188 3.35 -13.58 12.01
C GLY A 188 2.37 -12.85 12.96
N ILE A 189 1.28 -12.25 12.46
CA ILE A 189 0.11 -11.91 13.30
C ILE A 189 -0.93 -13.02 13.14
N VAL A 190 -1.50 -13.49 14.25
CA VAL A 190 -2.54 -14.52 14.28
C VAL A 190 -3.75 -14.04 15.07
N ALA A 191 -4.94 -14.31 14.55
CA ALA A 191 -6.18 -14.07 15.27
C ALA A 191 -6.52 -15.28 16.15
N VAL A 192 -6.89 -15.04 17.39
CA VAL A 192 -7.19 -16.07 18.40
C VAL A 192 -8.42 -15.69 19.22
N ASP A 193 -8.96 -16.65 19.99
CA ASP A 193 -9.88 -16.36 21.08
C ASP A 193 -9.09 -15.98 22.35
N PRO A 194 -9.20 -14.74 22.87
CA PRO A 194 -8.49 -14.29 24.07
C PRO A 194 -8.79 -15.11 25.32
N SER A 195 -9.94 -15.80 25.36
CA SER A 195 -10.34 -16.66 26.47
C SER A 195 -9.51 -17.94 26.54
N VAL A 196 -8.87 -18.32 25.43
CA VAL A 196 -8.07 -19.54 25.30
C VAL A 196 -6.59 -19.22 25.12
N ILE A 197 -6.27 -18.25 24.26
CA ILE A 197 -4.91 -17.77 24.03
C ILE A 197 -4.90 -16.25 24.29
N PRO A 198 -4.33 -15.78 25.41
CA PRO A 198 -4.27 -14.35 25.70
C PRO A 198 -3.57 -13.57 24.60
N LEU A 199 -4.05 -12.36 24.32
CA LEU A 199 -3.37 -11.45 23.39
C LEU A 199 -1.96 -11.12 23.90
N GLY A 200 -1.02 -10.97 22.97
CA GLY A 200 0.41 -10.80 23.22
C GLY A 200 1.20 -12.11 23.30
N THR A 201 0.53 -13.27 23.35
CA THR A 201 1.19 -14.58 23.41
C THR A 201 2.01 -14.86 22.16
N ARG A 202 3.26 -15.31 22.34
CA ARG A 202 4.13 -15.75 21.24
C ARG A 202 3.92 -17.24 21.02
N LEU A 203 3.71 -17.63 19.77
CA LEU A 203 3.47 -19.02 19.41
C LEU A 203 4.24 -19.43 18.17
N TYR A 204 4.56 -20.71 18.07
CA TYR A 204 5.13 -21.34 16.89
C TYR A 204 4.11 -22.27 16.27
N VAL A 205 3.80 -22.05 15.00
CA VAL A 205 2.88 -22.86 14.21
C VAL A 205 3.70 -23.67 13.19
N PRO A 206 3.70 -25.01 13.27
CA PRO A 206 4.40 -25.85 12.30
C PRO A 206 3.94 -25.56 10.87
N GLY A 207 4.87 -25.24 9.97
CA GLY A 207 4.57 -24.93 8.56
C GLY A 207 4.15 -23.48 8.27
N TYR A 208 3.96 -22.65 9.31
CA TYR A 208 3.72 -21.22 9.17
C TYR A 208 4.84 -20.39 9.81
N GLY A 209 5.33 -20.77 10.99
CA GLY A 209 6.47 -20.11 11.66
C GLY A 209 6.11 -19.49 12.99
N VAL A 210 6.92 -18.53 13.44
CA VAL A 210 6.69 -17.78 14.68
C VAL A 210 5.62 -16.71 14.46
N ALA A 211 4.64 -16.64 15.34
CA ALA A 211 3.55 -15.68 15.31
C ALA A 211 3.24 -15.10 16.70
N VAL A 212 2.51 -13.99 16.72
CA VAL A 212 2.02 -13.32 17.93
C VAL A 212 0.50 -13.22 17.85
N ALA A 213 -0.17 -13.66 18.92
CA ALA A 213 -1.60 -13.47 19.10
C ALA A 213 -1.89 -11.97 19.30
N ALA A 214 -2.27 -11.27 18.23
CA ALA A 214 -2.47 -9.82 18.27
C ALA A 214 -3.78 -9.37 17.63
N ASP A 215 -4.63 -10.32 17.23
CA ASP A 215 -5.92 -10.04 16.63
C ASP A 215 -7.00 -10.99 17.17
N THR A 216 -8.25 -10.63 16.97
CA THR A 216 -9.43 -11.43 17.33
C THR A 216 -10.43 -11.38 16.20
N GLY A 217 -10.92 -12.54 15.76
CA GLY A 217 -11.98 -12.63 14.76
C GLY A 217 -13.29 -13.06 15.41
N GLY A 218 -14.42 -12.46 15.05
CA GLY A 218 -15.73 -12.87 15.61
C GLY A 218 -16.09 -14.34 15.33
N ALA A 219 -15.49 -14.93 14.29
CA ALA A 219 -15.60 -16.33 13.90
C ALA A 219 -14.51 -17.24 14.48
N VAL A 220 -13.46 -16.68 15.11
CA VAL A 220 -12.36 -17.43 15.71
C VAL A 220 -12.66 -17.61 17.20
N ARG A 221 -13.24 -18.75 17.57
CA ARG A 221 -13.68 -19.05 18.94
C ARG A 221 -13.13 -20.39 19.42
N GLY A 222 -12.78 -20.47 20.69
CA GLY A 222 -12.20 -21.66 21.30
C GLY A 222 -10.74 -21.90 20.88
N ALA A 223 -10.37 -23.17 20.75
CA ALA A 223 -9.03 -23.60 20.33
C ALA A 223 -8.85 -23.48 18.80
N MET A 224 -9.07 -22.28 18.26
CA MET A 224 -8.98 -21.96 16.84
C MET A 224 -8.03 -20.78 16.62
N ILE A 225 -7.24 -20.85 15.56
CA ILE A 225 -6.33 -19.79 15.12
C ILE A 225 -6.55 -19.48 13.64
N ASP A 226 -6.43 -18.20 13.27
CA ASP A 226 -6.58 -17.76 11.87
C ASP A 226 -5.30 -17.08 11.37
N LEU A 227 -4.74 -17.61 10.28
CA LEU A 227 -3.41 -17.30 9.76
C LEU A 227 -3.52 -16.57 8.43
N TRP A 228 -2.85 -15.42 8.34
CA TRP A 228 -2.83 -14.63 7.11
C TRP A 228 -1.74 -15.09 6.14
N PHE A 229 -2.10 -15.17 4.86
CA PHE A 229 -1.17 -15.47 3.76
C PHE A 229 -1.16 -14.35 2.71
N PRO A 230 -0.02 -14.11 2.03
CA PRO A 230 0.13 -13.02 1.07
C PRO A 230 -0.63 -13.23 -0.24
N THR A 231 -1.02 -14.47 -0.56
CA THR A 231 -1.79 -14.78 -1.76
C THR A 231 -2.93 -15.73 -1.45
N THR A 232 -4.03 -15.60 -2.18
CA THR A 232 -5.18 -16.52 -2.08
C THR A 232 -4.76 -17.96 -2.37
N ALA A 233 -3.84 -18.17 -3.32
CA ALA A 233 -3.29 -19.48 -3.62
C ALA A 233 -2.56 -20.11 -2.41
N ALA A 234 -1.77 -19.33 -1.67
CA ALA A 234 -1.10 -19.81 -0.46
C ALA A 234 -2.10 -20.13 0.67
N ALA A 235 -3.13 -19.30 0.85
CA ALA A 235 -4.19 -19.57 1.82
C ALA A 235 -4.97 -20.86 1.49
N LEU A 236 -5.29 -21.08 0.21
CA LEU A 236 -5.97 -22.30 -0.24
C LEU A 236 -5.09 -23.55 -0.09
N ASN A 237 -3.79 -23.44 -0.39
CA ASN A 237 -2.84 -24.53 -0.16
C ASN A 237 -2.68 -24.88 1.33
N TRP A 238 -2.84 -23.88 2.21
CA TRP A 238 -2.89 -24.12 3.65
C TRP A 238 -4.21 -24.78 4.07
N GLY A 239 -5.36 -24.23 3.66
CA GLY A 239 -6.68 -24.77 3.98
C GLY A 239 -7.02 -24.72 5.48
N ARG A 240 -7.89 -25.63 5.93
CA ARG A 240 -8.22 -25.83 7.36
C ARG A 240 -7.55 -27.10 7.84
N ARG A 241 -6.80 -27.02 8.94
CA ARG A 241 -6.06 -28.17 9.47
C ARG A 241 -5.88 -28.09 10.99
N THR A 242 -5.85 -29.24 11.64
CA THR A 242 -5.51 -29.33 13.06
C THR A 242 -3.99 -29.37 13.22
N VAL A 243 -3.45 -28.47 14.02
CA VAL A 243 -2.01 -28.36 14.28
C VAL A 243 -1.73 -28.29 15.77
N VAL A 244 -0.58 -28.83 16.18
CA VAL A 244 -0.06 -28.66 17.54
C VAL A 244 0.86 -27.45 17.54
N ILE A 245 0.42 -26.37 18.18
CA ILE A 245 1.20 -25.14 18.33
C ILE A 245 2.01 -25.18 19.62
N THR A 246 3.12 -24.44 19.64
CA THR A 246 3.92 -24.23 20.86
C THR A 246 3.80 -22.79 21.32
N ILE A 247 3.26 -22.58 22.50
CA ILE A 247 3.12 -21.32 23.24
C ILE A 247 4.41 -21.06 24.03
N ARG A 248 4.94 -19.84 23.96
CA ARG A 248 6.14 -19.38 24.68
C ARG A 248 5.92 -18.11 25.47
#